data_AF-A0A955QJY1-F1
#
_entry.id   AF-A0A955QJY1-F1
#
_cell.length_a   1.000
_cell.length_b   1.000
_cell.length_c   1.000
_cell.angle_alpha   90.00
_cell.angle_beta   90.00
_cell.angle_gamma   90.00
#
_symmetry.space_group_name_H-M   'P 1'
#
loop_
_entity.id
_entity.type
_entity.pdbx_description
1 polymer ?
#
loop_
_entity_poly.entity_id
_entity_poly.type
_entity_poly.pdbx_seq_one_letter_code
_entity_poly.pdbx_strand_id
1 'polypeptide(L)'
;MFHLLKTLKQWIKLIIFYDLALGMMATLRHLWHYQPITIQYPHEKPRLPENYRGMLALLRYDDETEKCVGCDLCEAACPSRVISVISAEVPGEPIKRYAKGYTMDMTRCLFCGLCVQACPVDALAMTQEYEWAVYNKRDLVLNKQQLLAIGDRSFPNREKRLEFQHPNMAFFNVACVGRPLKDDLRPV
;
A
#
# COMPACT_ATOMS: atom_id res chain seq x y z
N MET A 1 -62.36 -18.97 -9.06
CA MET A 1 -61.84 -20.25 -9.61
C MET A 1 -60.34 -20.20 -9.91
N PHE A 2 -59.83 -19.21 -10.64
CA PHE A 2 -58.39 -19.08 -10.97
C PHE A 2 -57.45 -18.93 -9.77
N HIS A 3 -57.90 -18.35 -8.66
CA HIS A 3 -57.07 -18.13 -7.47
C HIS A 3 -56.81 -19.43 -6.68
N LEU A 4 -57.78 -20.36 -6.67
CA LEU A 4 -57.73 -21.64 -5.96
C LEU A 4 -56.80 -22.65 -6.66
N LEU A 5 -56.78 -22.62 -8.00
CA LEU A 5 -55.87 -23.42 -8.82
C LEU A 5 -54.41 -22.94 -8.70
N LYS A 6 -54.18 -21.64 -8.50
CA LYS A 6 -52.85 -21.07 -8.27
C LYS A 6 -52.29 -21.45 -6.90
N THR A 7 -53.11 -21.38 -5.85
CA THR A 7 -52.70 -21.80 -4.50
C THR A 7 -52.43 -23.30 -4.44
N LEU A 8 -53.25 -24.13 -5.07
CA LEU A 8 -53.01 -25.59 -5.11
C LEU A 8 -51.66 -25.95 -5.77
N LYS A 9 -51.30 -25.29 -6.89
CA LYS A 9 -49.98 -25.47 -7.53
C LYS A 9 -48.81 -25.02 -6.65
N GLN A 10 -48.97 -23.93 -5.89
CA GLN A 10 -47.95 -23.47 -4.96
C GLN A 10 -47.76 -24.43 -3.78
N TRP A 11 -48.86 -24.98 -3.23
CA TRP A 11 -48.81 -26.01 -2.19
C TRP A 11 -48.14 -27.30 -2.68
N ILE A 12 -48.41 -27.73 -3.92
CA ILE A 12 -47.73 -28.89 -4.53
C ILE A 12 -46.22 -28.64 -4.68
N LYS A 13 -45.81 -27.44 -5.11
CA LYS A 13 -44.38 -27.08 -5.18
C LYS A 13 -43.70 -27.08 -3.82
N LEU A 14 -44.41 -26.64 -2.77
CA LEU A 14 -43.93 -26.61 -1.38
C LEU A 14 -43.79 -28.02 -0.79
N ILE A 15 -44.78 -28.89 -1.00
CA ILE A 15 -44.76 -30.29 -0.53
C ILE A 15 -43.67 -31.11 -1.23
N ILE A 16 -43.43 -30.85 -2.52
CA ILE A 16 -42.40 -31.51 -3.34
C ILE A 16 -41.00 -30.89 -3.11
N PHE A 17 -40.88 -29.83 -2.29
CA PHE A 17 -39.63 -29.11 -2.03
C PHE A 17 -38.85 -28.75 -3.31
N TYR A 18 -39.58 -28.36 -4.36
CA TYR A 18 -39.01 -28.14 -5.70
C TYR A 18 -37.90 -27.08 -5.69
N ASP A 19 -38.08 -26.00 -4.93
CA ASP A 19 -37.09 -24.93 -4.82
C ASP A 19 -35.82 -25.39 -4.09
N LEU A 20 -35.96 -26.34 -3.15
CA LEU A 20 -34.82 -26.97 -2.46
C LEU A 20 -34.01 -27.84 -3.43
N ALA A 21 -34.69 -28.64 -4.23
CA ALA A 21 -34.07 -29.47 -5.26
C ALA A 21 -33.38 -28.63 -6.34
N LEU A 22 -33.99 -27.52 -6.75
CA LEU A 22 -33.38 -26.56 -7.69
C LEU A 22 -32.09 -25.96 -7.10
N GLY A 23 -32.10 -25.60 -5.81
CA GLY A 23 -30.91 -25.12 -5.10
C GLY A 23 -29.80 -26.16 -5.00
N MET A 24 -30.14 -27.41 -4.64
CA MET A 24 -29.18 -28.51 -4.58
C MET A 24 -28.60 -28.85 -5.95
N MET A 25 -29.39 -28.74 -7.02
CA MET A 25 -28.90 -28.94 -8.39
C MET A 25 -27.88 -27.86 -8.77
N ALA A 26 -28.10 -26.60 -8.36
CA ALA A 26 -27.15 -25.52 -8.60
C ALA A 26 -25.84 -25.74 -7.84
N THR A 27 -25.89 -26.21 -6.58
CA THR A 27 -24.68 -26.53 -5.81
C THR A 27 -23.93 -27.74 -6.37
N LEU A 28 -24.63 -28.80 -6.78
CA LEU A 28 -24.01 -29.95 -7.47
C LEU A 28 -23.36 -29.52 -8.78
N ARG A 29 -24.01 -28.64 -9.55
CA ARG A 29 -23.42 -28.09 -10.77
C ARG A 29 -22.14 -27.32 -10.46
N HIS A 30 -22.12 -26.50 -9.41
CA HIS A 30 -20.92 -25.79 -9.00
C HIS A 30 -19.78 -26.72 -8.57
N LEU A 31 -20.10 -27.79 -7.84
CA LEU A 31 -19.12 -28.79 -7.40
C LEU A 31 -18.46 -29.54 -8.58
N TRP A 32 -19.25 -29.90 -9.60
CA TRP A 32 -18.74 -30.70 -10.71
C TRP A 32 -18.17 -29.91 -11.88
N HIS A 33 -18.72 -28.73 -12.19
CA HIS A 33 -18.32 -27.99 -13.41
C HIS A 33 -17.27 -26.90 -13.17
N TYR A 34 -17.14 -26.36 -11.96
CA TYR A 34 -16.26 -25.23 -11.71
C TYR A 34 -15.01 -25.66 -10.97
N GLN A 35 -13.86 -25.17 -11.44
CA GLN A 35 -12.59 -25.33 -10.74
C GLN A 35 -12.49 -24.29 -9.59
N PRO A 36 -11.86 -24.64 -8.46
CA PRO A 36 -11.65 -23.69 -7.38
C PRO A 36 -10.68 -22.58 -7.82
N ILE A 37 -11.03 -21.32 -7.54
CA ILE A 37 -10.18 -20.14 -7.82
C ILE A 37 -9.13 -19.87 -6.71
N THR A 38 -8.89 -20.86 -5.85
CA THR A 38 -8.00 -20.75 -4.69
C THR A 38 -6.54 -20.75 -5.11
N ILE A 39 -5.72 -19.90 -4.46
CA ILE A 39 -4.26 -19.93 -4.56
C ILE A 39 -3.66 -20.66 -3.36
N GLN A 40 -2.56 -21.39 -3.56
CA GLN A 40 -1.86 -22.09 -2.48
C GLN A 40 -0.85 -21.19 -1.76
N TYR A 41 -1.34 -20.35 -0.86
CA TYR A 41 -0.46 -19.58 0.03
C TYR A 41 0.21 -20.52 1.05
N PRO A 42 1.53 -20.41 1.32
CA PRO A 42 2.46 -19.32 0.98
C PRO A 42 3.30 -19.53 -0.29
N HIS A 43 3.13 -20.66 -0.99
CA HIS A 43 3.94 -21.00 -2.17
C HIS A 43 3.63 -20.12 -3.37
N GLU A 44 2.34 -19.83 -3.58
CA GLU A 44 1.87 -18.91 -4.61
C GLU A 44 1.25 -17.68 -3.97
N LYS A 45 1.73 -16.50 -4.36
CA LYS A 45 1.23 -15.20 -3.88
C LYS A 45 0.45 -14.49 -4.99
N PRO A 46 -0.60 -13.74 -4.66
CA PRO A 46 -1.32 -12.96 -5.65
C PRO A 46 -0.41 -11.88 -6.24
N ARG A 47 -0.60 -11.57 -7.52
CA ARG A 47 0.05 -10.40 -8.14
C ARG A 47 -0.59 -9.13 -7.59
N LEU A 48 0.22 -8.30 -6.94
CA LEU A 48 -0.21 -6.99 -6.45
C LEU A 48 -0.06 -5.93 -7.53
N PRO A 49 -0.92 -4.91 -7.56
CA PRO A 49 -0.77 -3.78 -8.47
C PRO A 49 0.47 -2.95 -8.09
N GLU A 50 1.01 -2.20 -9.05
CA GLU A 50 2.21 -1.37 -8.83
C GLU A 50 2.00 -0.28 -7.78
N ASN A 51 0.78 0.26 -7.67
CA ASN A 51 0.39 1.29 -6.72
C ASN A 51 -0.12 0.73 -5.39
N TYR A 52 0.18 -0.53 -5.08
CA TYR A 52 -0.23 -1.15 -3.82
C TYR A 52 0.34 -0.39 -2.62
N ARG A 53 -0.46 -0.30 -1.56
CA ARG A 53 -0.15 0.43 -0.34
C ARG A 53 0.18 -0.54 0.78
N GLY A 54 1.41 -1.06 0.77
CA GLY A 54 1.93 -1.94 1.81
C GLY A 54 2.74 -1.20 2.86
N MET A 55 3.79 -1.85 3.35
CA MET A 55 4.69 -1.33 4.37
C MET A 55 5.35 -0.02 3.94
N LEU A 56 5.53 0.90 4.89
CA LEU A 56 6.19 2.18 4.65
C LEU A 56 7.71 2.05 4.78
N ALA A 57 8.41 2.70 3.86
CA ALA A 57 9.87 2.71 3.79
C ALA A 57 10.39 4.14 3.68
N LEU A 58 11.53 4.41 4.34
CA LEU A 58 12.34 5.59 4.07
C LEU A 58 13.38 5.25 3.01
N LEU A 59 13.60 6.18 2.07
CA LEU A 59 14.50 5.98 0.96
C LEU A 59 15.84 6.70 1.14
N ARG A 60 16.86 6.13 0.50
CA ARG A 60 18.18 6.72 0.30
C ARG A 60 18.38 7.07 -1.17
N TYR A 61 19.27 8.03 -1.43
CA TYR A 61 19.83 8.25 -2.76
C TYR A 61 20.82 7.14 -3.12
N ASP A 62 21.27 7.12 -4.38
CA ASP A 62 22.33 6.23 -4.84
C ASP A 62 23.61 6.33 -4.00
N ASP A 63 23.97 7.54 -3.57
CA ASP A 63 25.15 7.81 -2.73
C ASP A 63 24.96 7.41 -1.26
N GLU A 64 23.97 6.56 -0.95
CA GLU A 64 23.58 6.08 0.39
C GLU A 64 23.08 7.16 1.37
N THR A 65 23.13 8.42 0.96
CA THR A 65 22.61 9.53 1.72
C THR A 65 21.09 9.45 1.84
N GLU A 66 20.56 9.76 3.01
CA GLU A 66 19.11 9.73 3.24
C GLU A 66 18.39 10.79 2.41
N LYS A 67 17.22 10.46 1.85
CA LYS A 67 16.38 11.44 1.13
C LYS A 67 15.65 12.40 2.08
N CYS A 68 15.38 11.98 3.32
CA CYS A 68 14.58 12.75 4.27
C CYS A 68 15.32 13.99 4.80
N VAL A 69 14.81 15.18 4.50
CA VAL A 69 15.37 16.46 4.96
C VAL A 69 14.85 16.93 6.34
N GLY A 70 13.95 16.18 6.96
CA GLY A 70 13.35 16.56 8.26
C GLY A 70 12.49 17.82 8.18
N CYS A 71 11.58 17.90 7.18
CA CYS A 71 10.67 19.03 6.99
C CYS A 71 9.34 18.89 7.74
N ASP A 72 9.08 17.76 8.39
CA ASP A 72 7.92 17.47 9.24
C ASP A 72 6.54 17.53 8.54
N LEU A 73 6.50 17.74 7.21
CA LEU A 73 5.26 17.74 6.41
C LEU A 73 4.49 16.41 6.50
N CYS A 74 5.22 15.29 6.53
CA CYS A 74 4.60 13.96 6.63
C CYS A 74 3.92 13.71 7.97
N GLU A 75 4.42 14.33 9.05
CA GLU A 75 3.79 14.30 10.37
C GLU A 75 2.51 15.14 10.39
N ALA A 76 2.57 16.36 9.84
CA ALA A 76 1.41 17.24 9.71
C ALA A 76 0.30 16.65 8.82
N ALA A 77 0.67 15.98 7.72
CA ALA A 77 -0.27 15.36 6.79
C ALA A 77 -0.91 14.07 7.34
N CYS A 78 -0.37 13.49 8.42
CA CYS A 78 -0.84 12.21 8.95
C CYS A 78 -2.17 12.38 9.71
N PRO A 79 -3.30 11.79 9.25
CA PRO A 79 -4.58 11.96 9.92
C PRO A 79 -4.62 11.29 11.30
N SER A 80 -3.87 10.19 11.49
CA SER A 80 -3.81 9.45 12.76
C SER A 80 -2.61 9.83 13.64
N ARG A 81 -1.79 10.81 13.22
CA ARG A 81 -0.61 11.33 13.95
C ARG A 81 0.28 10.20 14.51
N VAL A 82 0.72 9.31 13.62
CA VAL A 82 1.56 8.15 13.98
C VAL A 82 3.04 8.35 13.71
N ILE A 83 3.38 9.39 12.95
CA ILE A 83 4.74 9.78 12.61
C ILE A 83 5.19 10.83 13.61
N SER A 84 6.43 10.71 14.10
CA SER A 84 7.12 11.76 14.83
C SER A 84 8.49 11.98 14.21
N VAL A 85 8.76 13.23 13.83
CA VAL A 85 10.02 13.64 13.21
C VAL A 85 10.77 14.61 14.12
N ILE A 86 12.06 14.37 14.30
CA ILE A 86 12.96 15.26 15.03
C ILE A 86 14.00 15.73 14.02
N SER A 87 13.94 17.00 13.62
CA SER A 87 14.87 17.59 12.65
C SER A 87 16.13 18.14 13.33
N ALA A 88 17.26 18.09 12.60
CA ALA A 88 18.54 18.66 13.02
C ALA A 88 19.30 19.23 11.80
N GLU A 89 20.25 20.13 12.08
CA GLU A 89 21.14 20.72 11.09
C GLU A 89 22.43 19.91 10.96
N VAL A 90 22.97 19.83 9.73
CA VAL A 90 24.26 19.17 9.49
C VAL A 90 25.38 20.08 10.01
N PRO A 91 26.23 19.60 10.94
CA PRO A 91 27.36 20.40 11.44
C PRO A 91 28.28 20.81 10.30
N GLY A 92 28.55 22.12 10.17
CA GLY A 92 29.40 22.67 9.11
C GLY A 92 28.69 23.00 7.79
N GLU A 93 27.42 22.60 7.62
CA GLU A 93 26.61 22.92 6.46
C GLU A 93 25.22 23.44 6.90
N PRO A 94 25.09 24.69 7.37
CA PRO A 94 23.87 25.20 8.02
C PRO A 94 22.63 25.21 7.10
N ILE A 95 22.82 25.11 5.79
CA ILE A 95 21.74 25.05 4.80
C ILE A 95 21.12 23.64 4.73
N LYS A 96 21.86 22.59 5.09
CA LYS A 96 21.39 21.20 4.97
C LYS A 96 20.79 20.72 6.29
N ARG A 97 19.60 20.14 6.19
CA ARG A 97 18.84 19.56 7.31
C ARG A 97 18.62 18.08 7.08
N TYR A 98 18.51 17.33 8.17
CA TYR A 98 18.19 15.91 8.16
C TYR A 98 17.27 15.55 9.33
N ALA A 99 16.58 14.42 9.22
CA ALA A 99 15.80 13.87 10.33
C ALA A 99 16.74 13.18 11.32
N LYS A 100 17.04 13.78 12.48
CA LYS A 100 17.79 13.13 13.57
C LYS A 100 17.04 11.92 14.12
N GLY A 101 15.73 12.07 14.30
CA GLY A 101 14.83 11.01 14.73
C GLY A 101 13.66 10.90 13.78
N TYR A 102 13.26 9.67 13.49
CA TYR A 102 12.03 9.38 12.76
C TYR A 102 11.42 8.13 13.41
N THR A 103 10.20 8.25 13.93
CA THR A 103 9.50 7.13 14.57
C THR A 103 8.13 7.01 13.95
N MET A 104 7.73 5.77 13.63
CA MET A 104 6.44 5.49 13.04
C MET A 104 5.74 4.33 13.74
N ASP A 105 4.54 4.60 14.23
CA ASP A 105 3.70 3.58 14.86
C ASP A 105 2.78 2.91 13.84
N MET A 106 3.18 1.72 13.38
CA MET A 106 2.41 0.96 12.39
C MET A 106 1.11 0.40 12.95
N THR A 107 0.94 0.34 14.27
CA THR A 107 -0.28 -0.18 14.91
C THR A 107 -1.48 0.75 14.74
N ARG A 108 -1.22 2.04 14.53
CA ARG A 108 -2.24 3.09 14.34
C ARG A 108 -2.26 3.63 12.90
N CYS A 109 -1.38 3.13 12.04
CA CYS A 109 -1.28 3.59 10.65
C CYS A 109 -2.47 3.08 9.84
N LEU A 110 -3.06 3.95 9.02
CA LEU A 110 -4.20 3.63 8.14
C LEU A 110 -3.77 3.22 6.72
N PHE A 111 -2.47 3.22 6.42
CA PHE A 111 -1.93 2.95 5.08
C PHE A 111 -2.55 3.82 3.97
N CYS A 112 -2.95 5.05 4.30
CA CYS A 112 -3.63 5.96 3.38
C CYS A 112 -2.71 6.57 2.30
N GLY A 113 -1.39 6.56 2.51
CA GLY A 113 -0.41 7.10 1.56
C GLY A 113 -0.30 8.62 1.51
N LEU A 114 -0.99 9.36 2.39
CA LEU A 114 -0.92 10.83 2.43
C LEU A 114 0.49 11.34 2.79
N CYS A 115 1.21 10.62 3.66
CA CYS A 115 2.58 10.97 4.02
C CYS A 115 3.57 10.86 2.85
N VAL A 116 3.33 9.94 1.90
CA VAL A 116 4.12 9.82 0.66
C VAL A 116 3.82 10.99 -0.26
N GLN A 117 2.55 11.33 -0.45
CA GLN A 117 2.14 12.45 -1.31
C GLN A 117 2.56 13.82 -0.77
N ALA A 118 2.60 13.97 0.55
CA ALA A 118 3.02 15.21 1.20
C ALA A 118 4.54 15.40 1.19
N CYS A 119 5.32 14.39 0.84
CA CYS A 119 6.77 14.48 0.86
C CYS A 119 7.27 15.30 -0.36
N PRO A 120 7.97 16.43 -0.16
CA PRO A 120 8.43 17.26 -1.28
C PRO A 120 9.65 16.67 -2.02
N VAL A 121 10.31 15.67 -1.42
CA VAL A 121 11.56 15.07 -1.90
C VAL A 121 11.44 13.55 -2.10
N ASP A 122 10.20 13.03 -2.07
CA ASP A 122 9.90 11.60 -2.22
C ASP A 122 10.76 10.68 -1.33
N ALA A 123 10.98 11.09 -0.08
CA ALA A 123 11.77 10.33 0.90
C ALA A 123 11.03 9.15 1.52
N LEU A 124 9.71 9.12 1.41
CA LEU A 124 8.85 8.04 1.89
C LEU A 124 8.20 7.35 0.70
N ALA A 125 8.15 6.02 0.73
CA ALA A 125 7.44 5.22 -0.27
C ALA A 125 6.63 4.10 0.37
N MET A 126 5.56 3.69 -0.32
CA MET A 126 4.82 2.47 0.02
C MET A 126 5.44 1.30 -0.74
N THR A 127 5.75 0.23 -0.03
CA THR A 127 6.24 -1.02 -0.60
C THR A 127 5.08 -1.94 -0.99
N GLN A 128 5.39 -3.03 -1.69
CA GLN A 128 4.45 -4.13 -1.91
C GLN A 128 4.47 -5.18 -0.80
N GLU A 129 5.20 -4.94 0.29
CA GLU A 129 5.27 -5.87 1.41
C GLU A 129 4.02 -5.72 2.30
N TYR A 130 3.29 -6.82 2.49
CA TYR A 130 2.07 -6.87 3.31
C TYR A 130 2.17 -7.85 4.49
N GLU A 131 3.20 -8.68 4.53
CA GLU A 131 3.39 -9.76 5.50
C GLU A 131 4.17 -9.30 6.74
N TRP A 132 3.67 -8.26 7.43
CA TRP A 132 4.33 -7.64 8.59
C TRP A 132 3.68 -8.00 9.94
N ALA A 133 3.14 -9.21 10.04
CA ALA A 133 2.57 -9.70 11.30
C ALA A 133 3.69 -10.02 12.31
N VAL A 134 3.56 -9.48 13.53
CA VAL A 134 4.49 -9.71 14.63
C VAL A 134 3.74 -10.19 15.88
N TYR A 135 4.42 -10.89 16.77
CA TYR A 135 3.84 -11.38 18.03
C TYR A 135 3.66 -10.27 19.08
N ASN A 136 4.59 -9.31 19.15
CA ASN A 136 4.53 -8.22 20.12
C ASN A 136 4.14 -6.90 19.44
N LYS A 137 3.21 -6.18 20.04
CA LYS A 137 2.78 -4.86 19.55
C LYS A 137 3.93 -3.85 19.43
N ARG A 138 4.91 -3.90 20.34
CA ARG A 138 6.02 -2.93 20.39
C ARG A 138 6.94 -3.02 19.17
N ASP A 139 7.00 -4.19 18.52
CA ASP A 139 7.84 -4.42 17.34
C ASP A 139 7.29 -3.70 16.09
N LEU A 140 6.03 -3.25 16.12
CA LEU A 140 5.40 -2.42 15.08
C LEU A 140 5.63 -0.92 15.27
N VAL A 141 6.33 -0.51 16.33
CA VAL A 141 6.82 0.87 16.46
C VAL A 141 8.21 0.93 15.86
N LEU A 142 8.28 1.43 14.63
CA LEU A 142 9.51 1.43 13.85
C LEU A 142 10.33 2.68 14.06
N ASN A 143 11.63 2.46 14.24
CA ASN A 143 12.64 3.50 14.25
C ASN A 143 13.10 3.82 12.82
N LYS A 144 13.70 5.00 12.66
CA LYS A 144 14.28 5.49 11.41
C LYS A 144 15.13 4.46 10.68
N GLN A 145 16.03 3.78 11.40
CA GLN A 145 16.94 2.80 10.83
C GLN A 145 16.21 1.57 10.28
N GLN A 146 15.14 1.14 10.95
CA GLN A 146 14.33 0.02 10.47
C GLN A 146 13.58 0.42 9.19
N LEU A 147 13.02 1.63 9.14
CA LEU A 147 12.34 2.13 7.95
C LEU A 147 13.28 2.31 6.76
N LEU A 148 14.53 2.72 6.99
CA LEU A 148 15.57 2.78 5.96
C LEU A 148 15.96 1.37 5.48
N ALA A 149 16.11 0.41 6.40
CA ALA A 149 16.41 -0.97 6.04
C ALA A 149 15.31 -1.62 5.18
N ILE A 150 14.04 -1.29 5.43
CA ILE A 150 12.92 -1.71 4.57
C ILE A 150 13.08 -1.09 3.18
N GLY A 151 13.38 0.22 3.10
CA GLY A 151 13.62 0.89 1.82
C GLY A 151 14.76 0.27 1.02
N ASP A 152 15.87 -0.05 1.69
CA ASP A 152 17.03 -0.67 1.08
C ASP A 152 16.74 -2.08 0.54
N ARG A 153 15.85 -2.83 1.20
CA ARG A 153 15.42 -4.16 0.76
C ARG A 153 14.41 -4.10 -0.39
N SER A 154 13.41 -3.22 -0.28
CA SER A 154 12.28 -3.20 -1.21
C SER A 154 12.57 -2.38 -2.48
N PHE A 155 13.48 -1.41 -2.43
CA PHE A 155 13.83 -0.53 -3.55
C PHE A 155 15.34 -0.56 -3.83
N PRO A 156 15.85 -1.60 -4.54
CA PRO A 156 17.28 -1.72 -4.85
C PRO A 156 17.74 -0.70 -5.90
N ASN A 157 16.86 -0.34 -6.84
CA ASN A 157 17.13 0.70 -7.83
C ASN A 157 16.80 2.05 -7.21
N ARG A 158 17.82 2.71 -6.66
CA ARG A 158 17.73 4.04 -6.09
C ARG A 158 17.88 5.09 -7.21
N GLU A 159 17.62 6.34 -6.86
CA GLU A 159 17.71 7.47 -7.78
C GLU A 159 18.95 8.32 -7.44
N LYS A 160 19.65 8.81 -8.48
CA LYS A 160 20.78 9.72 -8.32
C LYS A 160 20.33 11.04 -7.71
N ARG A 161 21.13 11.55 -6.78
CA ARG A 161 20.98 12.92 -6.28
C ARG A 161 21.41 13.90 -7.38
N LEU A 162 20.51 14.77 -7.83
CA LEU A 162 20.86 15.80 -8.83
C LEU A 162 21.76 16.87 -8.18
N GLU A 163 22.95 17.11 -8.76
CA GLU A 163 23.96 18.04 -8.22
C GLU A 163 23.61 19.53 -8.42
N PHE A 164 22.67 19.84 -9.31
CA PHE A 164 22.24 21.21 -9.61
C PHE A 164 20.72 21.29 -9.73
N GLN A 165 20.02 21.69 -8.67
CA GLN A 165 18.65 22.19 -8.82
C GLN A 165 18.74 23.61 -9.38
N HIS A 166 18.45 23.77 -10.67
CA HIS A 166 18.36 25.09 -11.30
C HIS A 166 17.34 25.96 -10.53
N PRO A 167 17.61 27.26 -10.25
CA PRO A 167 16.83 28.08 -9.32
C PRO A 167 15.32 28.24 -9.63
N ASN A 168 14.87 27.86 -10.84
CA ASN A 168 13.47 27.99 -11.27
C ASN A 168 12.84 26.66 -11.73
N MET A 169 13.36 25.50 -11.31
CA MET A 169 12.74 24.23 -11.66
C MET A 169 12.33 23.44 -10.43
N ALA A 170 11.06 23.60 -10.04
CA ALA A 170 10.34 22.58 -9.28
C ALA A 170 10.20 21.35 -10.18
N PHE A 171 11.23 20.53 -10.24
CA PHE A 171 11.15 19.19 -10.79
C PHE A 171 10.35 18.32 -9.82
N PHE A 172 9.03 18.43 -9.89
CA PHE A 172 8.14 17.35 -9.45
C PHE A 172 8.47 16.13 -10.32
N ASN A 173 8.85 15.01 -9.68
CA ASN A 173 9.05 13.69 -10.30
C ASN A 173 10.08 13.59 -11.44
N VAL A 174 11.38 13.79 -11.16
CA VAL A 174 12.46 13.30 -12.06
C VAL A 174 12.94 11.89 -11.68
N ALA A 175 12.23 11.21 -10.78
CA ALA A 175 12.32 9.77 -10.68
C ALA A 175 11.53 9.19 -11.86
N CYS A 176 12.11 9.19 -13.07
CA CYS A 176 11.82 8.27 -14.18
C CYS A 176 12.41 8.80 -15.50
N VAL A 177 13.72 8.68 -15.71
CA VAL A 177 14.24 8.58 -17.08
C VAL A 177 13.78 7.21 -17.62
N GLY A 178 12.71 7.21 -18.42
CA GLY A 178 12.24 6.04 -19.17
C GLY A 178 10.97 5.33 -18.66
N ARG A 179 10.21 5.90 -17.71
CA ARG A 179 8.88 5.39 -17.34
C ARG A 179 7.82 6.44 -17.77
N PRO A 180 6.72 6.04 -18.42
CA PRO A 180 5.72 7.00 -18.91
C PRO A 180 5.12 7.81 -17.76
N LEU A 181 4.82 9.08 -18.03
CA LEU A 181 4.25 10.00 -17.03
C LEU A 181 2.92 9.45 -16.53
N LYS A 182 2.59 9.76 -15.27
CA LYS A 182 1.37 9.32 -14.58
C LYS A 182 0.06 9.66 -15.32
N ASP A 183 0.11 10.57 -16.30
CA ASP A 183 -1.04 10.97 -17.13
C ASP A 183 -1.30 10.04 -18.34
N ASP A 184 -0.38 9.11 -18.63
CA ASP A 184 -0.50 8.15 -19.75
C ASP A 184 -1.25 6.85 -19.38
N LEU A 185 -1.65 6.67 -18.12
CA LEU A 185 -2.39 5.49 -17.64
C LEU A 185 -3.92 5.63 -17.75
N ARG A 186 -4.42 6.37 -18.75
CA ARG A 186 -5.86 6.26 -19.09
C ARG A 186 -6.12 4.90 -19.75
N PRO A 187 -7.17 4.19 -19.33
CA PRO A 187 -7.36 2.79 -19.68
C PRO A 187 -7.61 2.64 -21.18
N VAL A 188 -6.85 1.73 -21.79
CA VAL A 188 -7.32 0.97 -22.96
C VAL A 188 -8.09 -0.23 -22.43
#